data_AF-A0A6N9H7C4-F1
#
_entry.id   AF-A0A6N9H7C4-F1
#
_cell.length_a   1.000
_cell.length_b   1.000
_cell.length_c   1.000
_cell.angle_alpha   90.00
_cell.angle_beta   90.00
_cell.angle_gamma   90.00
#
_symmetry.space_group_name_H-M   'P 1'
#
loop_
_entity.id
_entity.type
_entity.pdbx_description
1 polymer ?
#
loop_
_entity_poly.entity_id
_entity_poly.type
_entity_poly.pdbx_seq_one_letter_code
_entity_poly.pdbx_strand_id
1 'polypeptide(L)'
;MSGAPDGGGGPARSPVPPLWAVVAGRLFLAGLKTPVALLLVWLAALLPAVGHRELSDLIAAVIASALLGECAGALAVRPAQLRAGHSAPGGWAYALPDLLVPPAVAVAVGWLMLGGAPAGLALGAAWAVPAAAEALLGRPWERGPSRAEFAERSDRFKEMTRETFAPEIERARPEARRRLRRRWEREERRRRGER
;
A
#
# COMPACT_ATOMS: atom_id res chain seq x y z
N MET A 1 -33.40 -42.41 -4.78
CA MET A 1 -33.52 -41.92 -3.39
C MET A 1 -32.38 -42.50 -2.58
N SER A 2 -31.38 -41.68 -2.26
CA SER A 2 -30.73 -41.62 -0.94
C SER A 2 -29.62 -40.58 -1.09
N GLY A 3 -29.91 -39.36 -0.66
CA GLY A 3 -28.92 -38.30 -0.49
C GLY A 3 -28.51 -38.23 0.97
N ALA A 4 -27.30 -37.73 1.22
CA ALA A 4 -26.86 -36.98 2.40
C ALA A 4 -25.35 -36.62 2.21
N PRO A 5 -24.77 -35.66 2.93
CA PRO A 5 -24.85 -34.25 2.55
C PRO A 5 -23.48 -33.52 2.60
N ASP A 6 -23.39 -32.42 1.87
CA ASP A 6 -22.85 -31.13 2.31
C ASP A 6 -21.45 -31.14 2.97
N GLY A 7 -20.42 -31.37 2.16
CA GLY A 7 -19.05 -30.95 2.46
C GLY A 7 -18.99 -29.41 2.46
N GLY A 8 -19.29 -28.81 3.60
CA GLY A 8 -19.33 -27.38 3.83
C GLY A 8 -18.08 -26.66 3.33
N GLY A 9 -18.20 -26.07 2.15
CA GLY A 9 -17.29 -25.06 1.60
C GLY A 9 -17.43 -23.76 2.39
N GLY A 10 -16.99 -23.76 3.65
CA GLY A 10 -16.69 -22.50 4.33
C GLY A 10 -15.59 -21.77 3.54
N PRO A 11 -15.70 -20.45 3.33
CA PRO A 11 -14.69 -19.71 2.57
C PRO A 11 -13.31 -19.98 3.16
N ALA A 12 -12.41 -20.51 2.34
CA ALA A 12 -11.04 -20.81 2.74
C ALA A 12 -10.44 -19.58 3.43
N ARG A 13 -10.14 -19.69 4.72
CA ARG A 13 -9.54 -18.59 5.49
C ARG A 13 -8.25 -18.18 4.81
N SER A 14 -8.22 -16.98 4.24
CA SER A 14 -7.03 -16.45 3.58
C SER A 14 -5.91 -16.29 4.62
N PRO A 15 -4.66 -16.69 4.32
CA PRO A 15 -3.56 -16.47 5.23
C PRO A 15 -3.36 -14.97 5.45
N VAL A 16 -3.47 -14.55 6.71
CA VAL A 16 -3.21 -13.17 7.13
C VAL A 16 -1.76 -12.81 6.79
N PRO A 17 -1.50 -11.63 6.19
CA PRO A 17 -0.15 -11.22 5.83
C PRO A 17 0.74 -11.15 7.09
N PRO A 18 2.04 -11.49 6.96
CA PRO A 18 2.96 -11.42 8.09
C PRO A 18 3.16 -9.96 8.52
N LEU A 19 3.44 -9.77 9.81
CA LEU A 19 3.63 -8.46 10.44
C LEU A 19 4.59 -7.55 9.68
N TRP A 20 5.75 -8.09 9.29
CA TRP A 20 6.79 -7.32 8.63
C TRP A 20 6.31 -6.77 7.28
N ALA A 21 5.41 -7.48 6.57
CA ALA A 21 4.86 -7.02 5.30
C ALA A 21 3.88 -5.86 5.51
N VAL A 22 3.08 -5.91 6.59
CA VAL A 22 2.19 -4.81 6.99
C VAL A 22 3.02 -3.59 7.38
N VAL A 23 4.02 -3.76 8.25
CA VAL A 23 4.90 -2.68 8.69
C VAL A 23 5.67 -2.08 7.51
N ALA A 24 6.24 -2.91 6.63
CA ALA A 24 6.98 -2.45 5.46
C ALA A 24 6.11 -1.60 4.51
N GLY A 25 4.87 -2.04 4.24
CA GLY A 25 3.93 -1.28 3.42
C GLY A 25 3.60 0.09 4.03
N ARG A 26 3.36 0.13 5.35
CA ARG A 26 3.07 1.38 6.05
C ARG A 26 4.27 2.32 6.11
N LEU A 27 5.47 1.79 6.33
CA LEU A 27 6.70 2.58 6.32
C LEU A 27 7.00 3.16 4.94
N PHE A 28 6.76 2.40 3.87
CA PHE A 28 6.87 2.91 2.50
C PHE A 28 5.90 4.08 2.27
N LEU A 29 4.65 3.92 2.68
CA LEU A 29 3.63 4.96 2.54
C LEU A 29 3.94 6.18 3.43
N ALA A 30 4.49 5.96 4.63
CA ALA A 30 5.01 7.01 5.48
C ALA A 30 6.14 7.79 4.83
N GLY A 31 7.09 7.11 4.17
CA GLY A 31 8.14 7.77 3.40
C GLY A 31 7.57 8.73 2.35
N LEU A 32 6.46 8.38 1.71
CA LEU A 32 5.81 9.23 0.71
C LEU A 32 5.10 10.46 1.34
N LYS A 33 4.47 10.32 2.50
CA LYS A 33 3.79 11.45 3.18
C LYS A 33 4.69 12.30 4.06
N THR A 34 5.86 11.80 4.44
CA THR A 34 6.82 12.49 5.32
C THR A 34 7.22 13.88 4.80
N PRO A 35 7.53 14.08 3.50
CA PRO A 35 7.82 15.42 2.96
C PRO A 35 6.65 16.40 3.09
N VAL A 36 5.42 15.92 2.91
CA VAL A 36 4.21 16.72 3.05
C VAL A 36 4.01 17.14 4.50
N ALA A 37 4.12 16.20 5.44
CA ALA A 37 4.04 16.50 6.87
C ALA A 37 5.14 17.46 7.33
N LEU A 38 6.37 17.31 6.82
CA LEU A 38 7.48 18.22 7.09
C LEU A 38 7.18 19.64 6.59
N LEU A 39 6.67 19.77 5.36
CA LEU A 39 6.29 21.07 4.80
C LEU A 39 5.18 21.73 5.64
N LEU A 40 4.17 20.97 6.04
CA LEU A 40 3.04 21.47 6.83
C LEU A 40 3.48 21.92 8.23
N VAL A 41 4.32 21.14 8.93
CA VAL A 41 4.81 21.55 10.26
C VAL A 41 5.79 22.72 10.17
N TRP A 42 6.59 22.80 9.09
CA TRP A 42 7.44 23.96 8.84
C TRP A 42 6.62 25.23 8.60
N LEU A 43 5.55 25.16 7.81
CA LEU A 43 4.60 26.27 7.66
C LEU A 43 3.93 26.64 8.99
N ALA A 44 3.58 25.65 9.82
CA ALA A 44 3.00 25.88 11.14
C ALA A 44 4.01 26.56 12.10
N ALA A 45 5.31 26.28 11.99
CA ALA A 45 6.35 26.92 12.78
C ALA A 45 6.51 28.44 12.49
N LEU A 46 5.95 28.93 11.38
CA LEU A 46 5.87 30.36 11.09
C LEU A 46 4.83 31.07 11.98
N LEU A 47 3.89 30.32 12.58
CA LEU A 47 2.89 30.88 13.48
C LEU A 47 3.53 31.24 14.83
N PRO A 48 3.27 32.43 15.39
CA PRO A 48 3.81 32.85 16.69
C PRO A 48 3.50 31.87 17.83
N ALA A 49 2.35 31.20 17.76
CA ALA A 49 1.90 30.24 18.78
C ALA A 49 2.74 28.94 18.80
N VAL A 50 3.32 28.53 17.68
CA VAL A 50 4.15 27.32 17.55
C VAL A 50 5.62 27.64 17.83
N GLY A 51 6.03 28.85 17.42
CA GLY A 51 7.39 29.34 17.56
C GLY A 51 8.31 28.79 16.47
N HIS A 52 9.31 29.59 16.09
CA HIS A 52 10.34 29.14 15.16
C HIS A 52 11.16 28.01 15.77
N ARG A 53 11.44 26.99 14.96
CA ARG A 53 12.21 25.81 15.33
C ARG A 53 13.30 25.58 14.30
N GLU A 54 14.39 24.97 14.74
CA GLU A 54 15.41 24.53 13.80
C GLU A 54 14.84 23.46 12.87
N LEU A 55 15.24 23.52 11.60
CA LEU A 55 14.79 22.57 10.59
C LEU A 55 15.22 21.14 10.96
N SER A 56 16.39 20.97 11.59
CA SER A 56 16.89 19.70 12.15
C SER A 56 15.90 19.08 13.14
N ASP A 57 15.39 19.86 14.09
CA ASP A 57 14.44 19.39 15.10
C ASP A 57 13.11 18.96 14.48
N LEU A 58 12.62 19.74 13.50
CA LEU A 58 11.40 19.41 12.76
C LEU A 58 11.56 18.10 11.98
N ILE A 59 12.70 17.93 11.29
CA ILE A 59 13.01 16.70 10.56
C ILE A 59 13.07 15.50 11.52
N ALA A 60 13.77 15.63 12.64
CA ALA A 60 13.90 14.56 13.62
C ALA A 60 12.53 14.16 14.21
N ALA A 61 11.70 15.13 14.58
CA ALA A 61 10.35 14.90 15.12
C ALA A 61 9.42 14.25 14.08
N VAL A 62 9.51 14.67 12.82
CA VAL A 62 8.75 14.11 11.70
C VAL A 62 9.15 12.65 11.43
N ILE A 63 10.45 12.34 11.39
CA ILE A 63 10.94 10.98 11.20
C ILE A 63 10.53 10.08 12.38
N ALA A 64 10.68 10.56 13.61
CA ALA A 64 10.25 9.83 14.80
C ALA A 64 8.74 9.55 14.78
N SER A 65 7.93 10.54 14.39
CA SER A 65 6.48 10.39 14.23
C SER A 65 6.12 9.38 13.15
N ALA A 66 6.84 9.36 12.02
CA ALA A 66 6.65 8.38 10.97
C ALA A 66 6.88 6.95 11.47
N LEU A 67 8.03 6.73 12.11
CA LEU A 67 8.42 5.40 12.59
C LEU A 67 7.48 4.91 13.69
N LEU A 68 7.27 5.72 14.73
CA LEU A 68 6.45 5.34 15.87
C LEU A 68 4.96 5.27 15.52
N GLY A 69 4.46 6.23 14.75
CA GLY A 69 3.06 6.32 14.37
C GLY A 69 2.63 5.16 13.47
N GLU A 70 3.45 4.77 12.50
CA GLU A 70 3.13 3.64 11.63
C GLU A 70 3.29 2.29 12.32
N CYS A 71 4.30 2.14 13.19
CA CYS A 71 4.43 0.92 13.99
C CYS A 71 3.24 0.78 14.95
N ALA A 72 2.84 1.86 15.62
CA ALA A 72 1.67 1.86 16.50
C ALA A 72 0.37 1.59 15.73
N GLY A 73 0.18 2.22 14.56
CA GLY A 73 -0.97 1.97 13.69
C GLY A 73 -1.05 0.51 13.24
N ALA A 74 0.08 -0.08 12.80
CA ALA A 74 0.15 -1.49 12.44
C ALA A 74 -0.28 -2.40 13.59
N LEU A 75 0.17 -2.11 14.81
CA LEU A 75 -0.17 -2.88 16.01
C LEU A 75 -1.64 -2.71 16.43
N ALA A 76 -2.20 -1.50 16.26
CA ALA A 76 -3.58 -1.21 16.63
C ALA A 76 -4.59 -1.96 15.74
N VAL A 77 -4.31 -2.11 14.45
CA VAL A 77 -5.23 -2.74 13.49
C VAL A 77 -5.06 -4.26 13.43
N ARG A 78 -3.90 -4.79 13.79
CA ARG A 78 -3.59 -6.22 13.75
C ARG A 78 -4.56 -7.13 14.53
N PRO A 79 -4.91 -6.88 15.81
CA PRO A 79 -5.82 -7.75 16.54
C PRO A 79 -7.20 -7.81 15.88
N ALA A 80 -7.64 -6.71 15.26
CA ALA A 80 -8.90 -6.65 14.54
C ALA A 80 -8.81 -7.43 13.21
N GLN A 81 -7.71 -7.34 12.46
CA GLN A 81 -7.47 -8.15 11.26
C GLN A 81 -7.42 -9.65 11.56
N LEU A 82 -6.78 -10.03 12.68
CA LEU A 82 -6.69 -11.42 13.12
C LEU A 82 -8.06 -11.99 13.50
N ARG A 83 -8.93 -11.19 14.15
CA ARG A 83 -10.31 -11.61 14.49
C ARG A 83 -11.20 -11.72 13.25
N ALA A 84 -11.03 -10.84 12.27
CA ALA A 84 -11.87 -10.84 11.09
C ALA A 84 -11.50 -11.91 10.04
N GLY A 85 -10.30 -12.49 10.12
CA GLY A 85 -9.84 -13.52 9.17
C GLY A 85 -9.78 -13.04 7.71
N HIS A 86 -9.77 -11.72 7.50
CA HIS A 86 -9.77 -11.06 6.21
C HIS A 86 -8.84 -9.85 6.28
N SER A 87 -8.08 -9.61 5.23
CA SER A 87 -7.11 -8.51 5.16
C SER A 87 -7.76 -7.12 4.99
N ALA A 88 -9.02 -7.05 4.56
CA ALA A 88 -9.79 -5.82 4.41
C ALA A 88 -11.24 -6.03 4.90
N PRO A 89 -11.46 -6.17 6.21
CA PRO A 89 -12.78 -6.47 6.75
C PRO A 89 -13.80 -5.34 6.55
N GLY A 90 -13.32 -4.11 6.25
CA GLY A 90 -14.15 -2.93 6.04
C GLY A 90 -14.81 -2.43 7.32
N GLY A 91 -15.17 -1.15 7.34
CA GLY A 91 -15.95 -0.54 8.42
C GLY A 91 -15.15 0.38 9.35
N TRP A 92 -15.89 1.24 10.05
CA TRP A 92 -15.35 2.33 10.87
C TRP A 92 -14.43 1.88 12.01
N ALA A 93 -14.63 0.67 12.54
CA ALA A 93 -13.75 0.09 13.56
C ALA A 93 -12.30 -0.12 13.08
N TYR A 94 -12.08 -0.18 11.76
CA TYR A 94 -10.75 -0.31 11.14
C TYR A 94 -10.24 1.02 10.59
N ALA A 95 -11.13 1.88 10.10
CA ALA A 95 -10.78 3.21 9.61
C ALA A 95 -10.31 4.16 10.72
N LEU A 96 -10.95 4.12 11.89
CA LEU A 96 -10.64 5.06 12.99
C LEU A 96 -9.23 4.87 13.57
N PRO A 97 -8.75 3.65 13.88
CA PRO A 97 -7.38 3.47 14.36
C PRO A 97 -6.34 3.92 13.33
N ASP A 98 -6.55 3.62 12.05
CA ASP A 98 -5.63 4.04 10.98
C ASP A 98 -5.57 5.56 10.80
N LEU A 99 -6.70 6.25 10.98
CA LEU A 99 -6.77 7.69 10.86
C LEU A 99 -6.25 8.42 12.11
N LEU A 100 -6.49 7.88 13.30
CA LEU A 100 -6.29 8.60 14.57
C LEU A 100 -4.96 8.26 15.26
N VAL A 101 -4.46 7.02 15.15
CA VAL A 101 -3.25 6.61 15.89
C VAL A 101 -2.00 7.36 15.41
N PRO A 102 -1.70 7.46 14.10
CA PRO A 102 -0.49 8.16 13.66
C PRO A 102 -0.48 9.66 14.05
N PRO A 103 -1.57 10.44 13.89
CA PRO A 103 -1.61 11.82 14.38
C PRO A 103 -1.49 11.93 15.90
N ALA A 104 -2.10 11.03 16.68
CA ALA A 104 -1.98 11.06 18.13
C ALA A 104 -0.53 10.83 18.60
N VAL A 105 0.18 9.90 17.95
CA VAL A 105 1.61 9.68 18.20
C VAL A 105 2.42 10.92 17.81
N ALA A 106 2.10 11.54 16.67
CA ALA A 106 2.75 12.77 16.24
C ALA A 106 2.54 13.94 17.23
N VAL A 107 1.37 14.04 17.87
CA VAL A 107 1.14 15.01 18.97
C VAL A 107 2.07 14.73 20.14
N ALA A 108 2.15 13.47 20.59
CA ALA A 108 3.01 13.09 21.72
C ALA A 108 4.50 13.35 21.40
N VAL A 109 4.96 12.99 20.20
CA VAL A 109 6.33 13.23 19.74
C VAL A 109 6.62 14.73 19.68
N GLY A 110 5.74 15.52 19.09
CA GLY A 110 5.93 16.97 19.00
C GLY A 110 5.92 17.64 20.37
N TRP A 111 5.08 17.17 21.30
CA TRP A 111 5.11 17.68 22.67
C TRP A 111 6.44 17.37 23.38
N LEU A 112 6.94 16.14 23.25
CA LEU A 112 8.18 15.68 23.90
C LEU A 112 9.45 16.29 23.28
N MET A 113 9.51 16.34 21.95
CA MET A 113 10.72 16.76 21.22
C MET A 113 10.76 18.26 20.92
N LEU A 114 9.60 18.89 20.68
CA LEU A 114 9.52 20.32 20.36
C LEU A 114 9.07 21.16 21.58
N GLY A 115 8.83 20.53 22.73
CA GLY A 115 8.75 21.22 24.03
C GLY A 115 7.49 22.07 24.23
N GLY A 116 6.33 21.64 23.73
CA GLY A 116 5.07 22.33 24.02
C GLY A 116 3.83 21.75 23.35
N ALA A 117 2.68 21.97 23.96
CA ALA A 117 1.38 21.57 23.40
C ALA A 117 1.10 22.20 22.01
N PRO A 118 1.41 23.49 21.74
CA PRO A 118 1.21 24.06 20.40
C PRO A 118 2.02 23.35 19.31
N ALA A 119 3.27 23.00 19.60
CA ALA A 119 4.14 22.28 18.67
C ALA A 119 3.70 20.82 18.46
N GLY A 120 3.27 20.15 19.54
CA GLY A 120 2.62 18.85 19.46
C GLY A 120 1.37 18.87 18.57
N LEU A 121 0.45 19.80 18.81
CA LEU A 121 -0.76 19.93 18.00
C LEU A 121 -0.46 20.28 16.54
N ALA A 122 0.52 21.15 16.27
CA ALA A 122 0.96 21.47 14.92
C ALA A 122 1.49 20.23 14.18
N LEU A 123 2.36 19.44 14.83
CA LEU A 123 2.89 18.20 14.25
C LEU A 123 1.81 17.14 14.05
N GLY A 124 0.90 17.01 15.01
CA GLY A 124 -0.29 16.14 14.90
C GLY A 124 -1.18 16.52 13.72
N ALA A 125 -1.51 17.80 13.57
CA ALA A 125 -2.30 18.31 12.46
C ALA A 125 -1.59 18.11 11.11
N ALA A 126 -0.28 18.38 11.05
CA ALA A 126 0.54 18.14 9.87
C ALA A 126 0.55 16.66 9.45
N TRP A 127 0.46 15.73 10.41
CA TRP A 127 0.33 14.30 10.13
C TRP A 127 -1.10 13.88 9.76
N ALA A 128 -2.10 14.52 10.35
CA ALA A 128 -3.51 14.22 10.12
C ALA A 128 -3.95 14.51 8.68
N VAL A 129 -3.43 15.57 8.06
CA VAL A 129 -3.77 15.94 6.67
C VAL A 129 -3.46 14.83 5.67
N PRO A 130 -2.21 14.33 5.54
CA PRO A 130 -1.93 13.24 4.63
C PRO A 130 -2.56 11.91 5.06
N ALA A 131 -2.73 11.65 6.37
CA ALA A 131 -3.44 10.46 6.84
C ALA A 131 -4.93 10.47 6.43
N ALA A 132 -5.58 11.64 6.48
CA ALA A 132 -6.94 11.82 6.00
C ALA A 132 -7.04 11.66 4.49
N ALA A 133 -6.09 12.22 3.73
CA ALA A 133 -6.01 12.01 2.28
C ALA A 133 -5.84 10.53 1.92
N GLU A 134 -4.94 9.83 2.61
CA GLU A 134 -4.73 8.39 2.49
C GLU A 134 -6.02 7.61 2.78
N ALA A 135 -6.72 7.93 3.86
CA ALA A 135 -7.99 7.30 4.20
C ALA A 135 -9.08 7.59 3.16
N LEU A 136 -9.18 8.82 2.65
CA LEU A 136 -10.15 9.18 1.60
C LEU A 136 -9.90 8.45 0.28
N LEU A 137 -8.63 8.25 -0.08
CA LEU A 137 -8.25 7.50 -1.28
C LEU A 137 -8.42 5.99 -1.11
N GLY A 138 -8.05 5.46 0.04
CA GLY A 138 -8.13 4.03 0.36
C GLY A 138 -9.53 3.55 0.76
N ARG A 139 -10.40 4.47 1.19
CA ARG A 139 -11.76 4.21 1.70
C ARG A 139 -11.82 3.02 2.66
N PRO A 140 -11.09 3.03 3.79
CA PRO A 140 -11.00 1.91 4.72
C PRO A 140 -12.35 1.55 5.37
N TRP A 141 -13.34 2.44 5.30
CA TRP A 141 -14.73 2.17 5.73
C TRP A 141 -15.51 1.32 4.72
N GLU A 142 -15.12 1.29 3.44
CA GLU A 142 -15.68 0.38 2.45
C GLU A 142 -14.99 -0.99 2.54
N ARG A 143 -15.73 -2.07 2.31
CA ARG A 143 -15.16 -3.41 2.31
C ARG A 143 -14.39 -3.60 1.02
N GLY A 144 -13.07 -3.83 1.12
CA GLY A 144 -12.25 -4.16 -0.04
C GLY A 144 -12.65 -5.49 -0.66
N PRO A 145 -12.42 -5.69 -1.98
CA PRO A 145 -12.72 -6.95 -2.63
C PRO A 145 -11.97 -8.09 -1.95
N SER A 146 -12.64 -9.23 -1.77
CA SER A 146 -11.98 -10.42 -1.26
C SER A 146 -10.84 -10.86 -2.20
N ARG A 147 -9.84 -11.61 -1.72
CA ARG A 147 -8.77 -12.12 -2.60
C ARG A 147 -9.31 -12.96 -3.77
N ALA A 148 -10.44 -13.64 -3.57
CA ALA A 148 -11.12 -14.40 -4.62
C ALA A 148 -11.67 -13.46 -5.71
N GLU A 149 -12.37 -12.40 -5.31
CA GLU A 149 -12.85 -11.37 -6.25
C GLU A 149 -11.70 -10.64 -6.95
N PHE A 150 -10.58 -10.42 -6.26
CA PHE A 150 -9.41 -9.79 -6.86
C PHE A 150 -8.73 -10.71 -7.89
N ALA A 151 -8.65 -12.01 -7.59
CA ALA A 151 -8.14 -13.01 -8.51
C ALA A 151 -9.05 -13.12 -9.75
N GLU A 152 -10.36 -13.20 -9.54
CA GLU A 152 -11.36 -13.23 -10.62
C GLU A 152 -11.29 -11.97 -11.49
N ARG A 153 -11.20 -10.78 -10.89
CA ARG A 153 -11.01 -9.53 -11.65
C ARG A 153 -9.69 -9.50 -12.40
N SER A 154 -8.60 -9.99 -11.80
CA SER A 154 -7.30 -10.06 -12.46
C SER A 154 -7.31 -11.02 -13.64
N ASP A 155 -7.95 -12.18 -13.48
CA ASP A 155 -8.06 -13.18 -14.54
C ASP A 155 -8.98 -12.69 -15.67
N ARG A 156 -10.09 -12.04 -15.33
CA ARG A 156 -10.94 -11.34 -16.30
C ARG A 156 -10.19 -10.23 -17.04
N PHE A 157 -9.34 -9.47 -16.35
CA PHE A 157 -8.52 -8.44 -16.99
C PHE A 157 -7.49 -9.05 -17.94
N LYS A 158 -6.84 -10.16 -17.56
CA LYS A 158 -5.93 -10.91 -18.44
C LYS A 158 -6.66 -11.44 -19.66
N GLU A 159 -7.90 -11.92 -19.49
CA GLU A 159 -8.73 -12.41 -20.58
C GLU A 159 -9.09 -11.29 -21.56
N MET A 160 -9.59 -10.13 -21.08
CA MET A 160 -9.83 -8.96 -21.93
C MET A 160 -8.57 -8.48 -22.66
N THR A 161 -7.43 -8.49 -21.97
CA THR A 161 -6.13 -8.14 -22.56
C THR A 161 -5.76 -9.15 -23.64
N ARG A 162 -5.92 -10.45 -23.37
CA ARG A 162 -5.64 -11.53 -24.31
C ARG A 162 -6.53 -11.46 -25.54
N GLU A 163 -7.82 -11.16 -25.38
CA GLU A 163 -8.76 -10.98 -26.49
C GLU A 163 -8.43 -9.75 -27.34
N THR A 164 -8.07 -8.63 -26.70
CA THR A 164 -7.68 -7.39 -27.40
C THR A 164 -6.41 -7.59 -28.23
N PHE A 165 -5.42 -8.29 -27.68
CA PHE A 165 -4.14 -8.54 -28.36
C PHE A 165 -4.10 -9.83 -29.17
N ALA A 166 -5.14 -10.68 -29.13
CA ALA A 166 -5.22 -11.92 -29.91
C ALA A 166 -4.95 -11.71 -31.41
N PRO A 167 -5.57 -10.74 -32.11
CA PRO A 167 -5.31 -10.53 -33.54
C PRO A 167 -3.87 -10.04 -33.83
N GLU A 168 -3.26 -9.27 -32.93
CA GLU A 168 -1.86 -8.85 -33.08
C GLU A 168 -0.88 -10.00 -32.83
N ILE A 169 -1.16 -10.82 -31.81
CA ILE A 169 -0.37 -12.02 -31.50
C ILE A 169 -0.47 -13.02 -32.66
N GLU A 170 -1.65 -13.20 -33.24
CA GLU A 170 -1.88 -14.10 -34.36
C GLU A 170 -1.16 -13.64 -35.64
N ARG A 171 -1.06 -12.33 -35.87
CA ARG A 171 -0.24 -11.74 -36.95
C ARG A 171 1.26 -11.83 -36.65
N ALA A 172 1.69 -11.63 -35.41
CA ALA A 172 3.10 -11.63 -35.02
C ALA A 172 3.71 -13.04 -34.96
N ARG A 173 2.92 -14.09 -34.65
CA ARG A 173 3.37 -15.48 -34.51
C ARG A 173 3.99 -16.08 -35.80
N PRO A 174 3.38 -15.96 -36.99
CA PRO A 174 3.98 -16.44 -38.24
C PRO A 174 5.23 -15.63 -38.61
N GLU A 175 5.26 -14.33 -38.33
CA GLU A 175 6.43 -13.48 -38.60
C GLU A 175 7.63 -13.85 -37.70
N ALA A 176 7.39 -14.06 -36.41
CA ALA A 176 8.41 -14.50 -35.46
C ALA A 176 8.99 -15.87 -35.85
N ARG A 177 8.14 -16.83 -36.26
CA ARG A 177 8.58 -18.14 -36.78
C ARG A 177 9.45 -18.00 -38.04
N ARG A 178 9.07 -17.12 -38.97
CA ARG A 178 9.85 -16.85 -40.19
C ARG A 178 11.22 -16.24 -39.85
N ARG A 179 11.29 -15.32 -38.89
CA ARG A 179 12.55 -14.70 -38.43
C ARG A 179 13.49 -15.73 -37.79
N LEU A 180 12.96 -16.59 -36.92
CA LEU A 180 13.71 -17.69 -36.30
C LEU A 180 14.23 -18.67 -37.34
N ARG A 181 13.39 -19.10 -38.29
CA ARG A 181 13.79 -20.01 -39.36
C ARG A 181 14.89 -19.43 -40.25
N ARG A 182 14.77 -18.15 -40.65
CA ARG A 182 15.84 -17.44 -41.39
C ARG A 182 17.13 -17.29 -40.60
N ARG A 183 17.05 -17.22 -39.27
CA ARG A 183 18.25 -17.15 -38.41
C ARG A 183 18.94 -18.51 -38.36
N TRP A 184 18.17 -19.58 -38.15
CA TRP A 184 18.65 -20.96 -38.21
C TRP A 184 19.30 -21.31 -39.55
N GLU A 185 18.65 -21.00 -40.67
CA GLU A 185 19.20 -21.25 -42.00
C GLU A 185 20.51 -20.48 -42.25
N ARG A 186 20.63 -19.25 -41.73
CA ARG A 186 21.89 -18.47 -41.81
C ARG A 186 23.00 -19.06 -40.95
N GLU A 187 22.67 -19.57 -39.76
CA GLU A 187 23.63 -20.24 -38.89
C GLU A 187 24.09 -21.58 -39.49
N GLU A 188 23.19 -22.34 -40.11
CA GLU A 188 23.56 -23.56 -40.82
C GLU A 188 24.42 -23.30 -42.06
N ARG A 189 24.10 -22.28 -42.87
CA ARG A 189 24.94 -21.88 -44.01
C ARG A 189 26.35 -21.47 -43.55
N ARG A 190 26.45 -20.71 -42.47
CA ARG A 190 27.75 -20.38 -41.84
C ARG A 190 28.51 -21.61 -41.37
N ARG A 191 27.82 -22.62 -40.81
CA ARG A 191 28.43 -23.88 -40.37
C ARG A 191 28.87 -24.77 -41.54
N ARG A 192 28.18 -24.71 -42.68
CA ARG A 192 28.52 -25.47 -43.91
C ARG A 192 29.61 -24.81 -44.76
N GLY A 193 30.06 -23.61 -44.42
CA GLY A 193 31.16 -22.93 -45.12
C GLY A 193 30.79 -22.34 -46.49
N GLU A 194 29.51 -22.31 -46.84
CA GLU A 194 29.00 -21.66 -48.06
C GLU A 194 28.81 -20.16 -47.77
N ARG A 195 29.69 -19.32 -48.35
CA ARG A 195 29.56 -17.86 -48.35
C ARG A 195 28.83 -17.40 -49.60
#